data_AF-A0A840HLI4-F1
#
_entry.id   AF-A0A840HLI4-F1
#
_cell.length_a   1.000
_cell.length_b   1.000
_cell.length_c   1.000
_cell.angle_alpha   90.00
_cell.angle_beta   90.00
_cell.angle_gamma   90.00
#
_symmetry.space_group_name_H-M   'P 1'
#
loop_
_entity.id
_entity.type
_entity.pdbx_description
1 polymer ?
#
loop_
_entity_poly.entity_id
_entity_poly.type
_entity_poly.pdbx_seq_one_letter_code
_entity_poly.pdbx_strand_id
1 'polypeptide(L)'
;MGTLTVTAKGQVTLRKDLLEHLGVHPGDKISIEKLPGGRVEVKAARPVGKISDAFGFLRGKTNGRSLSIEEMNEIIADGWTGKR
;
A
#
# COMPACT_ATOMS: atom_id res chain seq x y z
N MET A 1 -16.39 19.60 0.05
CA MET A 1 -17.33 19.17 -1.02
C MET A 1 -16.86 19.84 -2.31
N GLY A 2 -16.54 19.05 -3.34
CA GLY A 2 -16.00 19.57 -4.60
C GLY A 2 -16.78 19.00 -5.78
N THR A 3 -17.04 19.83 -6.79
CA THR A 3 -17.69 19.42 -8.03
C THR A 3 -16.62 19.30 -9.11
N LEU A 4 -16.63 18.20 -9.85
CA LEU A 4 -15.75 18.00 -11.00
C LEU A 4 -16.58 18.04 -12.29
N THR A 5 -16.05 18.71 -13.31
CA THR A 5 -16.68 18.75 -14.64
C THR A 5 -16.26 17.52 -15.43
N VAL A 6 -17.24 16.86 -16.06
CA VAL A 6 -16.97 15.77 -17.00
C VAL A 6 -16.44 16.37 -18.30
N THR A 7 -15.26 15.93 -18.72
CA THR A 7 -14.66 16.32 -20.00
C THR A 7 -15.48 15.79 -21.17
N ALA A 8 -15.27 16.32 -22.38
CA ALA A 8 -15.93 15.82 -23.60
C ALA A 8 -15.68 14.32 -23.86
N LYS A 9 -14.61 13.74 -23.30
CA LYS A 9 -14.30 12.31 -23.39
C LYS A 9 -14.98 11.46 -22.31
N GLY A 10 -15.86 12.05 -21.49
CA GLY A 10 -16.53 11.34 -20.40
C GLY A 10 -15.65 11.09 -19.17
N GLN A 11 -14.52 11.79 -19.02
CA GLN A 11 -13.58 11.60 -17.91
C GLN A 11 -13.70 12.73 -16.88
N VAL A 12 -13.37 12.42 -15.62
CA VAL A 12 -13.13 13.41 -14.56
C VAL A 12 -11.68 13.32 -14.09
N THR A 13 -11.08 14.45 -13.71
CA THR A 13 -9.71 14.51 -13.20
C THR A 13 -9.72 14.69 -11.69
N LEU A 14 -9.14 13.72 -10.97
CA LEU A 14 -8.92 13.84 -9.52
C LEU A 14 -7.73 14.76 -9.26
N ARG A 15 -7.93 15.80 -8.45
CA ARG A 15 -6.87 16.72 -8.03
C ARG A 15 -5.99 16.09 -6.94
N LYS A 16 -4.84 16.70 -6.68
CA LYS A 16 -3.80 16.21 -5.77
C LYS A 16 -4.35 15.85 -4.39
N ASP A 17 -5.21 16.71 -3.83
CA ASP A 17 -5.84 16.50 -2.52
C ASP A 17 -6.69 15.23 -2.46
N LEU A 18 -7.43 14.92 -3.53
CA LEU A 18 -8.22 13.69 -3.62
C LEU A 18 -7.34 12.44 -3.81
N LEU A 19 -6.25 12.55 -4.58
CA LEU A 19 -5.28 11.46 -4.74
C LEU A 19 -4.58 11.13 -3.42
N GLU A 20 -4.16 12.16 -2.68
CA GLU A 20 -3.57 12.04 -1.34
C GLU A 20 -4.56 11.42 -0.35
N HIS A 21 -5.82 11.83 -0.38
CA HIS A 21 -6.86 11.25 0.47
C HIS A 21 -7.10 9.75 0.18
N LEU A 22 -7.04 9.36 -1.10
CA LEU A 22 -7.13 7.95 -1.50
C LEU A 22 -5.84 7.17 -1.23
N GLY A 23 -4.71 7.85 -0.98
CA GLY A 23 -3.40 7.24 -0.80
C GLY A 23 -2.83 6.61 -2.07
N VAL A 24 -3.14 7.17 -3.24
CA VAL A 24 -2.72 6.65 -4.56
C VAL A 24 -1.75 7.58 -5.27
N HIS A 25 -0.81 6.99 -6.00
CA HIS A 25 0.25 7.65 -6.75
C HIS A 25 0.10 7.40 -8.27
N PRO A 26 0.81 8.15 -9.13
CA PRO A 26 0.87 7.83 -10.56
C PRO A 26 1.31 6.38 -10.80
N GLY A 27 0.49 5.62 -11.52
CA GLY A 27 0.72 4.19 -11.78
C GLY A 27 -0.10 3.25 -10.88
N ASP A 28 -0.60 3.74 -9.75
CA ASP A 28 -1.52 2.97 -8.90
C ASP A 28 -2.88 2.81 -9.57
N LYS A 29 -3.58 1.74 -9.19
CA LYS A 29 -4.93 1.45 -9.67
C LYS A 29 -5.96 1.89 -8.63
N ILE A 30 -7.13 2.31 -9.11
CA ILE A 30 -8.32 2.56 -8.29
C ILE A 30 -9.43 1.58 -8.68
N SER A 31 -10.24 1.18 -7.71
CA SER A 31 -11.47 0.43 -7.94
C SER A 31 -12.68 1.35 -7.88
N ILE A 32 -13.70 1.01 -8.68
CA ILE A 32 -14.97 1.74 -8.74
C ILE A 32 -16.09 0.73 -8.50
N GLU A 33 -16.96 1.02 -7.54
CA GLU A 33 -18.15 0.22 -7.25
C GLU A 33 -19.41 1.08 -7.45
N LYS A 34 -20.42 0.53 -8.14
CA LYS A 34 -21.71 1.21 -8.33
C LYS A 34 -22.59 0.99 -7.12
N LEU A 35 -23.14 2.07 -6.58
CA LEU A 35 -24.06 2.05 -5.45
C LEU A 35 -25.47 2.49 -5.89
N PRO A 36 -26.53 2.08 -5.16
CA PRO A 36 -27.88 2.57 -5.40
C PRO A 36 -27.99 4.10 -5.31
N GLY A 37 -28.94 4.65 -6.06
CA GLY A 37 -29.19 6.10 -6.12
C GLY A 37 -28.23 6.86 -7.04
N GLY A 38 -27.66 6.21 -8.06
CA GLY A 38 -26.78 6.86 -9.04
C GLY A 38 -25.41 7.25 -8.47
N ARG A 39 -24.96 6.56 -7.42
CA ARG A 39 -23.69 6.84 -6.75
C ARG A 39 -22.61 5.86 -7.18
N VAL A 40 -21.36 6.29 -7.03
CA VAL A 40 -20.19 5.42 -7.17
C VAL A 40 -19.30 5.61 -5.95
N GLU A 41 -18.67 4.52 -5.52
CA GLU A 41 -17.59 4.55 -4.55
C GLU A 41 -16.26 4.38 -5.27
N VAL A 42 -15.26 5.19 -4.90
CA VAL A 42 -13.91 5.15 -5.46
C VAL A 42 -12.94 4.82 -4.33
N LYS A 43 -12.14 3.77 -4.53
CA LYS A 43 -11.15 3.30 -3.55
C LYS A 43 -9.81 3.03 -4.22
N ALA A 44 -8.72 3.10 -3.46
CA ALA A 44 -7.46 2.53 -3.91
C ALA A 44 -7.62 1.02 -4.16
N ALA A 45 -7.15 0.53 -5.30
CA ALA A 45 -7.15 -0.89 -5.60
C ALA A 45 -6.05 -1.56 -4.76
N ARG A 46 -6.42 -2.06 -3.59
CA ARG A 46 -5.49 -2.79 -2.72
C ARG A 46 -5.27 -4.20 -3.25
N PRO A 47 -4.06 -4.77 -3.10
CA PRO A 47 -3.84 -6.19 -3.35
C PRO A 47 -4.86 -6.99 -2.53
N VAL A 48 -5.58 -7.86 -3.22
CA VAL A 48 -6.43 -8.87 -2.57
C VAL A 48 -5.54 -10.04 -2.20
N GLY A 49 -5.55 -10.39 -0.92
CA GLY A 49 -4.77 -11.49 -0.36
C GLY A 49 -5.13 -11.69 1.11
N LYS A 50 -4.91 -12.89 1.62
CA LYS A 50 -5.11 -13.17 3.05
C LYS A 50 -3.81 -12.89 3.77
N ILE A 51 -3.88 -12.38 5.00
CA ILE A 51 -2.67 -12.20 5.83
C ILE A 51 -1.91 -13.52 6.04
N SER A 52 -2.64 -14.65 6.00
CA SER A 52 -2.08 -16.00 6.02
C SER A 52 -1.10 -16.28 4.88
N ASP A 53 -1.24 -15.59 3.74
CA ASP A 53 -0.36 -15.78 2.58
C ASP A 53 1.06 -15.27 2.86
N ALA A 54 1.24 -14.41 3.87
CA ALA A 54 2.56 -13.98 4.33
C ALA A 54 3.19 -14.95 5.35
N PHE A 55 2.43 -15.92 5.88
CA PHE A 55 2.94 -16.80 6.93
C PHE A 55 4.00 -17.75 6.36
N GLY A 56 5.15 -17.80 7.04
CA GLY A 56 6.27 -18.61 6.57
C GLY A 56 7.00 -18.04 5.34
N PHE A 57 6.74 -16.79 4.93
CA PHE A 57 7.41 -16.15 3.79
C PHE A 57 8.95 -16.16 3.86
N LEU A 58 9.51 -16.20 5.08
CA LEU A 58 10.94 -16.27 5.36
C LEU A 58 11.46 -17.70 5.63
N ARG A 59 10.59 -18.72 5.66
CA ARG A 59 11.00 -20.11 5.90
C ARG A 59 11.96 -20.55 4.80
N GLY A 60 13.09 -21.13 5.20
CA GLY A 60 14.13 -21.60 4.28
C GLY A 60 14.98 -20.49 3.63
N LYS A 61 14.70 -19.20 3.91
CA LYS A 61 15.48 -18.05 3.40
C LYS A 61 16.52 -17.53 4.39
N THR A 62 16.61 -18.12 5.58
CA THR A 62 17.49 -17.66 6.67
C THR A 62 18.72 -18.54 6.89
N ASN A 63 19.04 -19.45 5.97
CA ASN A 63 20.11 -20.46 6.13
C ASN A 63 20.02 -21.24 7.45
N GLY A 64 18.82 -21.36 8.02
CA GLY A 64 18.59 -21.98 9.33
C GLY A 64 19.03 -21.14 10.53
N ARG A 65 19.55 -19.92 10.33
CA ARG A 65 19.96 -19.02 11.42
C ARG A 65 18.71 -18.45 12.12
N SER A 66 18.72 -18.54 13.44
CA SER A 66 17.79 -17.85 14.33
C SER A 66 18.63 -16.92 15.21
N LEU A 67 18.22 -15.66 15.31
CA LEU A 67 18.89 -14.67 16.16
C LEU A 67 18.21 -14.62 17.52
N SER A 68 19.00 -14.54 18.59
CA SER A 68 18.50 -14.13 19.90
C SER A 68 18.15 -12.64 19.91
N ILE A 69 17.42 -12.19 20.94
CA ILE A 69 17.10 -10.77 21.11
C ILE A 69 18.38 -9.95 21.30
N GLU A 70 19.35 -10.51 22.03
CA GLU A 70 20.65 -9.91 22.28
C GLU A 70 21.43 -9.72 20.97
N GLU A 71 21.55 -10.77 20.16
CA GLU A 71 22.19 -10.67 18.83
C GLU A 71 21.48 -9.64 17.94
N MET A 72 20.15 -9.58 17.99
CA MET A 72 19.37 -8.61 17.21
C MET A 72 19.66 -7.16 17.66
N ASN A 73 19.76 -6.92 18.97
CA ASN A 73 20.10 -5.61 19.52
C ASN A 73 21.52 -5.17 19.16
N GLU A 74 22.49 -6.10 19.19
CA GLU A 74 23.86 -5.83 18.75
C GLU A 74 23.91 -5.43 17.27
N ILE A 75 23.24 -6.20 16.39
CA ILE A 75 23.16 -5.90 14.95
C ILE A 75 22.53 -4.53 14.69
N ILE A 76 21.47 -4.17 15.45
CA ILE A 76 20.82 -2.86 15.35
C ILE A 76 21.80 -1.75 15.75
N ALA A 77 22.55 -1.93 16.85
CA ALA A 77 23.53 -0.96 17.33
C ALA A 77 24.70 -0.79 16.35
N ASP A 78 25.26 -1.88 15.84
CA ASP A 78 26.32 -1.85 14.83
C ASP A 78 25.85 -1.14 13.56
N GLY A 79 24.64 -1.45 13.09
CA GLY A 79 24.02 -0.82 11.93
C GLY A 79 23.82 0.70 12.11
N TRP A 80 23.44 1.16 13.31
CA TRP A 80 23.35 2.58 13.64
C TRP A 80 24.72 3.28 13.57
N THR A 81 25.79 2.60 13.99
CA THR A 81 27.16 3.15 13.97
C THR A 81 27.85 3.04 12.61
N GLY A 82 27.18 2.47 11.59
CA GLY A 82 27.75 2.28 10.25
C GLY A 82 28.75 1.13 10.14
N LYS A 83 28.86 0.28 11.16
CA LYS A 83 29.63 -0.98 11.08
C LYS A 83 28.82 -2.00 10.28
N ARG A 84 29.45 -2.66 9.31
CA ARG A 84 28.85 -3.70 8.46
C ARG A 84 29.74 -4.93 8.41
#